data_AF-A0A816WFF7-F1
#
_entry.id   AF-A0A816WFF7-F1
#
_cell.length_a   1.000
_cell.length_b   1.000
_cell.length_c   1.000
_cell.angle_alpha   90.00
_cell.angle_beta   90.00
_cell.angle_gamma   90.00
#
_symmetry.space_group_name_H-M   'P 1'
#
loop_
_entity.id
_entity.type
_entity.pdbx_description
1 polymer ?
#
loop_
_entity_poly.entity_id
_entity_poly.type
_entity_poly.pdbx_seq_one_letter_code
_entity_poly.pdbx_strand_id
1 'polypeptide(L)'
;MGSTKTNARGKQLQELLNEGIINCVDDDSITFEKNEYGAKLDWIQGRQPLLSFITNVETHPTIGTINGHKPLTFDIQIGAEPNQLLQDYHLILQQQNGQSSDPN
;
A
#
# COMPACT_ATOMS: atom_id res chain seq x y z
N MET A 1 20.52 14.28 -22.64
CA MET A 1 19.96 13.81 -21.36
C MET A 1 19.11 14.94 -20.79
N GLY A 2 17.79 14.87 -20.98
CA GLY A 2 16.87 15.94 -20.59
C GLY A 2 16.65 15.95 -19.09
N SER A 3 16.90 17.09 -18.45
CA SER A 3 16.51 17.33 -17.07
C SER A 3 14.99 17.34 -16.98
N THR A 4 14.40 16.26 -16.47
CA THR A 4 13.01 16.25 -16.02
C THR A 4 12.97 17.10 -14.76
N LYS A 5 12.81 18.42 -14.92
CA LYS A 5 12.41 19.27 -13.79
C LYS A 5 11.11 18.71 -13.25
N THR A 6 11.14 18.19 -12.03
CA THR A 6 9.96 17.71 -11.33
C THR A 6 8.94 18.84 -11.30
N ASN A 7 7.84 18.69 -12.05
CA ASN A 7 6.76 19.66 -12.04
C ASN A 7 6.07 19.68 -10.66
N ALA A 8 5.17 20.64 -10.43
CA ALA A 8 4.50 20.77 -9.12
C ALA A 8 3.82 19.45 -8.66
N ARG A 9 3.27 18.66 -9.60
CA ARG A 9 2.65 17.36 -9.32
C ARG A 9 3.67 16.29 -8.94
N GLY A 10 4.80 16.24 -9.64
CA GLY A 10 5.91 15.35 -9.28
C GLY A 10 6.51 15.69 -7.92
N LYS A 11 6.51 16.98 -7.53
CA LYS A 11 6.99 17.41 -6.22
C LYS A 11 6.07 16.93 -5.10
N GLN A 12 4.75 17.03 -5.30
CA GLN A 12 3.75 16.50 -4.36
C GLN A 12 3.89 14.98 -4.19
N LEU A 13 4.10 14.24 -5.28
CA LEU A 13 4.35 12.80 -5.18
C LEU A 13 5.63 12.51 -4.40
N GLN A 14 6.69 13.28 -4.63
CA GLN A 14 7.96 13.11 -3.92
C GLN A 14 7.86 13.44 -2.42
N GLU A 15 7.02 14.40 -2.04
CA GLU A 15 6.72 14.70 -0.63
C GLU A 15 6.02 13.52 0.06
N LEU A 16 5.03 12.88 -0.58
CA LEU A 16 4.39 11.66 -0.06
C LEU A 16 5.41 10.53 0.15
N LEU A 17 6.33 10.34 -0.81
CA LEU A 17 7.39 9.33 -0.68
C LEU A 17 8.32 9.61 0.51
N ASN A 18 8.65 10.88 0.75
CA ASN A 18 9.47 11.28 1.91
C ASN A 18 8.76 11.07 3.26
N GLU A 19 7.43 11.06 3.27
CA GLU A 19 6.61 10.74 4.46
C GLU A 19 6.49 9.23 4.73
N GLY A 20 7.18 8.41 3.93
CA GLY A 20 7.20 6.96 4.06
C GLY A 20 5.99 6.28 3.42
N ILE A 21 5.27 6.98 2.54
CA ILE A 21 4.30 6.37 1.64
C ILE A 21 5.09 5.74 0.50
N ILE A 22 4.78 4.49 0.18
CA ILE A 22 5.39 3.75 -0.91
C ILE A 22 4.32 3.39 -1.94
N ASN A 23 4.77 3.12 -3.16
CA ASN A 23 3.93 2.43 -4.12
C ASN A 23 3.79 0.98 -3.66
N CYS A 24 2.55 0.56 -3.42
CA CYS A 24 2.26 -0.81 -2.99
C CYS A 24 2.23 -1.80 -4.16
N VAL A 25 2.37 -1.29 -5.38
CA VAL A 25 2.19 -2.02 -6.62
C VAL A 25 3.34 -1.67 -7.55
N ASP A 26 4.09 -2.70 -7.90
CA ASP A 26 5.20 -2.63 -8.86
C ASP A 26 4.73 -3.16 -10.22
N ASP A 27 3.82 -2.42 -10.85
CA ASP A 27 3.30 -2.72 -12.19
C ASP A 27 3.29 -1.45 -13.03
N ASP A 28 3.90 -1.48 -14.21
CA ASP A 28 3.95 -0.37 -15.17
C ASP A 28 2.75 -0.34 -16.13
N SER A 29 1.69 -1.08 -15.83
CA SER A 29 0.45 -1.11 -16.61
C SER A 29 -0.12 0.30 -16.87
N ILE A 30 -0.57 0.48 -18.10
CA ILE A 30 -1.33 1.65 -18.52
C ILE A 30 -2.73 1.56 -17.89
N THR A 31 -3.03 2.47 -16.96
CA THR A 31 -4.35 2.54 -16.29
C THR A 31 -5.30 3.52 -16.96
N PHE A 32 -4.80 4.40 -17.84
CA PHE A 32 -5.62 5.35 -18.60
C PHE A 32 -5.32 5.28 -20.09
N GLU A 33 -6.37 5.19 -20.90
CA GLU A 33 -6.27 5.20 -22.35
C GLU A 33 -7.43 5.99 -22.97
N LYS A 34 -7.09 6.95 -23.83
CA LYS A 34 -8.07 7.73 -24.60
C LYS A 34 -7.46 8.12 -25.94
N ASN A 35 -8.07 7.67 -27.03
CA ASN A 35 -7.52 7.80 -28.38
C ASN A 35 -6.12 7.16 -28.46
N GLU A 36 -5.11 7.88 -28.95
CA GLU A 36 -3.71 7.42 -29.04
C GLU A 36 -2.88 7.72 -27.79
N TYR A 37 -3.49 8.26 -26.73
CA TYR A 37 -2.80 8.58 -25.49
C TYR A 37 -3.02 7.48 -24.44
N GLY A 38 -1.93 6.84 -24.02
CA GLY A 38 -1.89 5.90 -22.91
C GLY A 38 -0.95 6.38 -21.81
N ALA A 39 -1.40 6.32 -20.56
CA ALA A 39 -0.58 6.67 -19.39
C ALA A 39 -0.98 5.87 -18.14
N LYS A 40 -0.04 5.72 -17.21
CA LYS A 40 -0.30 5.26 -15.85
C LYS A 40 -0.68 6.45 -14.97
N LEU A 41 -1.96 6.57 -14.63
CA LEU A 41 -2.50 7.68 -13.84
C LEU A 41 -3.07 7.24 -12.50
N ASP A 42 -3.29 5.94 -12.31
CA ASP A 42 -3.89 5.35 -11.11
C ASP A 42 -2.83 4.55 -10.35
N TRP A 43 -2.82 4.70 -9.02
CA TRP A 43 -1.77 4.15 -8.15
C TRP A 43 -2.40 3.63 -6.87
N ILE A 44 -1.84 2.54 -6.33
CA ILE A 44 -2.11 2.08 -4.97
C ILE A 44 -0.90 2.44 -4.12
N GLN A 45 -1.12 3.32 -3.16
CA GLN A 45 -0.08 3.86 -2.29
C GLN A 45 -0.44 3.62 -0.83
N GLY A 46 0.57 3.33 -0.02
CA GLY A 46 0.38 2.98 1.39
C GLY A 46 1.69 3.00 2.14
N ARG A 47 1.66 2.69 3.44
CA ARG A 47 2.88 2.58 4.24
C ARG A 47 3.53 1.20 4.06
N GLN A 48 4.85 1.12 4.24
CA GLN A 48 5.63 -0.11 4.10
C GLN A 48 5.00 -1.36 4.76
N PRO A 49 4.40 -1.30 5.98
CA PRO A 49 3.81 -2.48 6.60
C PRO A 49 2.62 -3.08 5.83
N LEU A 50 1.95 -2.31 4.97
CA LEU A 50 0.80 -2.78 4.21
C LEU A 50 1.19 -3.61 2.99
N LEU A 51 2.44 -3.46 2.51
CA LEU A 51 2.90 -4.10 1.28
C LEU A 51 2.81 -5.64 1.38
N SER A 52 3.13 -6.22 2.52
CA SER A 52 3.08 -7.68 2.72
C SER A 52 1.66 -8.27 2.74
N PHE A 53 0.64 -7.43 2.85
CA PHE A 53 -0.76 -7.86 2.89
C PHE A 53 -1.47 -7.70 1.53
N ILE A 54 -0.86 -6.99 0.59
CA ILE A 54 -1.44 -6.71 -0.72
C ILE A 54 -1.09 -7.84 -1.69
N THR A 55 -2.10 -8.38 -2.36
CA THR A 55 -2.02 -9.53 -3.27
C THR A 55 -2.94 -9.29 -4.48
N ASN A 56 -2.85 -10.14 -5.51
CA ASN A 56 -3.73 -10.14 -6.68
C ASN A 56 -3.95 -8.74 -7.29
N VAL A 57 -2.85 -8.03 -7.55
CA VAL A 57 -2.93 -6.71 -8.14
C VAL A 57 -3.15 -6.85 -9.64
N GLU A 58 -4.22 -6.24 -10.14
CA GLU A 58 -4.64 -6.40 -11.53
C GLU A 58 -5.14 -5.07 -12.11
N THR A 59 -4.72 -4.79 -13.34
CA THR A 59 -5.36 -3.76 -14.18
C THR A 59 -6.32 -4.44 -15.12
N HIS A 60 -7.61 -4.07 -15.08
CA HIS A 60 -8.67 -4.70 -15.88
C HIS A 60 -8.89 -3.92 -17.18
N PRO A 61 -8.40 -4.39 -18.34
CA PRO A 61 -8.42 -3.61 -19.58
C PRO A 61 -9.81 -3.51 -20.22
N THR A 62 -10.74 -4.41 -19.89
CA THR A 62 -12.01 -4.60 -20.62
C THR A 62 -13.26 -4.52 -19.76
N ILE A 63 -13.13 -4.51 -18.43
CA ILE A 63 -14.26 -4.49 -17.50
C ILE A 63 -14.26 -3.16 -16.76
N GLY A 64 -15.40 -2.47 -16.72
CA GLY A 64 -15.59 -1.29 -15.86
C GLY A 64 -14.83 -0.04 -16.29
N THR A 65 -14.31 0.03 -17.52
CA THR A 65 -13.62 1.22 -18.01
C THR A 65 -14.58 2.41 -18.10
N ILE A 66 -14.27 3.49 -17.37
CA ILE A 66 -15.07 4.72 -17.36
C ILE A 66 -14.16 5.89 -17.72
N ASN A 67 -14.56 6.67 -18.73
CA ASN A 67 -13.82 7.84 -19.21
C ASN A 67 -12.35 7.58 -19.60
N GLY A 68 -12.01 6.34 -19.97
CA GLY A 68 -10.65 5.92 -20.33
C GLY A 68 -9.83 5.33 -19.19
N HIS A 69 -10.32 5.37 -17.94
CA HIS A 69 -9.65 4.71 -16.82
C HIS A 69 -10.03 3.23 -16.74
N LYS A 70 -9.02 2.36 -16.71
CA LYS A 70 -9.11 0.92 -16.45
C LYS A 70 -9.10 0.71 -14.94
N PRO A 71 -10.01 -0.10 -14.37
CA PRO A 71 -9.97 -0.40 -12.95
C PRO A 71 -8.64 -1.04 -12.54
N LEU A 72 -8.04 -0.50 -11.49
CA LEU A 72 -6.89 -1.06 -10.80
C LEU A 72 -7.39 -1.67 -9.49
N THR A 73 -7.31 -3.00 -9.39
CA THR A 73 -7.80 -3.74 -8.22
C THR A 73 -6.65 -4.42 -7.49
N PHE A 74 -6.86 -4.67 -6.20
CA PHE A 74 -5.97 -5.45 -5.37
C PHE A 74 -6.77 -6.11 -4.27
N ASP A 75 -6.29 -7.26 -3.81
CA ASP A 75 -6.77 -7.89 -2.59
C ASP A 75 -5.86 -7.50 -1.45
N ILE A 76 -6.43 -7.19 -0.29
CA ILE A 76 -5.67 -6.98 0.94
C ILE A 76 -6.12 -7.98 1.99
N GLN A 77 -5.19 -8.84 2.41
CA GLN A 77 -5.43 -9.78 3.50
C GLN A 77 -5.28 -9.06 4.82
N ILE A 78 -6.29 -8.28 5.21
CA ILE A 78 -6.38 -7.76 6.57
C ILE A 78 -6.87 -8.91 7.47
N GLY A 79 -5.98 -9.86 7.74
CA GLY A 79 -6.20 -10.93 8.70
C GLY A 79 -5.81 -10.45 10.10
N ALA A 80 -6.74 -9.87 10.85
CA ALA A 80 -6.74 -9.94 12.31
C ALA A 80 -8.09 -9.49 12.86
N GLU A 81 -8.86 -10.43 13.39
CA GLU A 81 -9.67 -10.16 14.58
C GLU A 81 -8.85 -9.27 15.54
N PRO A 82 -9.36 -8.12 16.01
CA PRO A 82 -8.62 -7.22 16.91
C PRO A 82 -8.01 -7.94 18.13
N ASN A 83 -8.57 -9.10 18.48
CA ASN A 83 -8.21 -9.87 19.66
C ASN A 83 -6.87 -10.59 19.62
N GLN A 84 -6.31 -11.02 18.48
CA GLN A 84 -5.12 -11.89 18.52
C GLN A 84 -3.85 -11.11 18.92
N LEU A 85 -3.60 -9.95 18.30
CA LEU A 85 -2.49 -9.06 18.66
C LEU A 85 -2.65 -8.46 20.07
N LEU A 86 -3.89 -8.19 20.50
CA LEU A 86 -4.19 -7.76 21.87
C LEU A 86 -3.94 -8.90 22.88
N GLN A 87 -4.32 -10.13 22.54
CA GLN A 87 -4.09 -11.31 23.38
C GLN A 87 -2.59 -11.59 23.53
N ASP A 88 -1.82 -11.50 22.44
CA ASP A 88 -0.36 -11.68 22.48
C ASP A 88 0.32 -10.59 23.32
N TYR A 89 -0.12 -9.33 23.19
CA TYR A 89 0.36 -8.23 24.03
C TYR A 89 0.03 -8.45 25.52
N HIS A 90 -1.20 -8.87 25.84
CA HIS A 90 -1.59 -9.19 27.21
C HIS A 90 -0.83 -10.39 27.78
N LEU A 91 -0.53 -11.40 26.97
CA LEU A 91 0.27 -12.56 27.38
C LEU A 91 1.72 -12.17 27.70
N ILE A 92 2.33 -11.31 26.89
CA ILE A 92 3.69 -10.77 27.13
C ILE A 92 3.72 -9.99 28.45
N LEU A 93 2.71 -9.14 28.71
CA LEU A 93 2.63 -8.39 29.97
C LEU A 93 2.42 -9.30 31.20
N GLN A 94 1.68 -10.40 31.06
CA GLN A 94 1.51 -11.37 32.15
C GLN A 94 2.80 -12.15 32.44
N GLN A 95 3.58 -12.51 31.42
CA GLN A 95 4.86 -13.18 31.60
C GLN A 95 5.92 -12.27 32.23
N GLN A 96 5.92 -10.98 31.89
CA GLN A 96 6.82 -9.99 32.50
C GLN A 96 6.47 -9.68 33.95
N ASN A 97 5.17 -9.64 34.30
CA ASN A 97 4.71 -9.41 35.68
C ASN A 97 4.75 -10.66 36.56
N GLY A 98 4.79 -11.86 35.96
CA GLY A 98 4.86 -13.15 36.66
C GLY A 98 6.27 -13.59 37.09
N GLN A 99 7.33 -12.89 36.66
CA GLN A 99 8.73 -13.20 37.05
C GLN A 99 9.25 -12.39 38.25
N SER A 100 8.39 -11.60 38.91
CA SER A 100 8.77 -10.71 40.02
C SER A 100 8.48 -11.27 41.43
N SER A 101 8.23 -12.57 41.59
CA SER A 101 8.01 -13.14 42.92
C SER A 101 8.65 -14.50 43.08
N ASP A 102 9.96 -14.51 43.30
CA ASP A 102 10.57 -15.50 44.20
C ASP A 102 11.46 -14.76 45.21
N PRO A 103 11.09 -14.75 46.50
CA PRO A 103 11.96 -14.31 47.57
C PRO A 103 12.84 -15.49 48.01
N ASN A 104 14.15 -15.35 47.84
CA ASN A 104 15.15 -16.01 48.68
C ASN A 104 16.23 -15.00 49.03
#